data_AF-A0A961G5Q7-F1
#
_entry.id   AF-A0A961G5Q7-F1
#
_cell.length_a   1.000
_cell.length_b   1.000
_cell.length_c   1.000
_cell.angle_alpha   90.00
_cell.angle_beta   90.00
_cell.angle_gamma   90.00
#
_symmetry.space_group_name_H-M   'P 1'
#
loop_
_entity.id
_entity.type
_entity.pdbx_description
1 polymer ?
#
loop_
_entity_poly.entity_id
_entity_poly.type
_entity_poly.pdbx_seq_one_letter_code
_entity_poly.pdbx_strand_id
1 'polypeptide(L)'
;MTIDWIQLLITVPLIVFWRLWQKSRSRPTLVGWLVCLVALIALNNYYAIGVAAVMAGFYYKHSAFVIPAVVAFSLTIRENYPFSNFPMYSNPDATENYFYLVALDDNDQETPLPVAKLTQFSAPGMKKAFKSYSDKFAKSRPAEDGKKRGRDDLTPEERNQVGLKLLEELRHQAVASKQEMPPRLGIVEVWIEADGKSGWTETPSLIVKEPKAATPHS
;
A
#
# COMPACT_ATOMS: atom_id res chain seq x y z
N MET A 1 -26.26 11.71 -35.17
CA MET A 1 -25.24 11.99 -34.15
C MET A 1 -24.43 13.18 -34.65
N THR A 2 -24.87 14.40 -34.32
CA THR A 2 -24.14 15.63 -34.67
C THR A 2 -23.03 15.80 -33.63
N ILE A 3 -21.79 15.55 -34.04
CA ILE A 3 -20.64 15.88 -33.19
C ILE A 3 -20.63 17.41 -33.07
N ASP A 4 -20.75 17.88 -31.83
CA ASP A 4 -20.82 19.30 -31.53
C ASP A 4 -19.45 19.92 -31.84
N TRP A 5 -19.39 20.70 -32.93
CA TRP A 5 -18.14 21.28 -33.44
C TRP A 5 -17.42 22.14 -32.39
N ILE A 6 -18.16 22.62 -31.39
CA ILE A 6 -17.65 23.36 -30.23
C ILE A 6 -16.78 22.45 -29.34
N GLN A 7 -17.18 21.19 -29.11
CA GLN A 7 -16.38 20.26 -28.32
C GLN A 7 -15.06 19.89 -29.02
N LEU A 8 -15.07 19.75 -30.35
CA LEU A 8 -13.84 19.50 -31.11
C LEU A 8 -12.88 20.70 -31.08
N LEU A 9 -13.42 21.92 -31.16
CA LEU A 9 -12.63 23.16 -31.05
C LEU A 9 -11.97 23.33 -29.68
N ILE A 10 -12.52 22.77 -28.60
CA ILE A 10 -11.97 22.87 -27.25
C ILE A 10 -11.00 21.72 -26.95
N THR A 11 -11.36 20.49 -27.32
CA THR A 11 -10.61 19.28 -26.95
C THR A 11 -9.31 19.14 -27.73
N VAL A 12 -9.29 19.50 -29.01
CA VAL A 12 -8.09 19.36 -29.85
C VAL A 12 -6.94 20.26 -29.38
N PRO A 13 -7.13 21.57 -29.11
CA PRO A 13 -6.08 22.43 -28.58
C PRO A 13 -5.58 22.00 -27.20
N LEU A 14 -6.47 21.52 -26.32
CA LEU A 14 -6.11 21.02 -24.99
C LEU A 14 -5.20 19.79 -25.05
N ILE A 15 -5.49 18.85 -25.97
CA ILE A 15 -4.65 17.66 -26.17
C ILE A 15 -3.29 18.03 -26.75
N VAL A 16 -3.26 18.95 -27.72
CA VAL A 16 -2.00 19.45 -28.31
C VAL A 16 -1.17 20.20 -27.26
N PHE A 17 -1.81 21.05 -26.45
CA PHE A 17 -1.17 21.76 -25.35
C PHE A 17 -0.59 20.80 -24.30
N TRP A 18 -1.36 19.78 -23.89
CA TRP A 18 -0.90 18.78 -22.93
C TRP A 18 0.32 18.00 -23.43
N ARG A 19 0.34 17.63 -24.71
CA ARG A 19 1.50 16.98 -25.34
C ARG A 19 2.72 17.90 -25.44
N LEU A 20 2.53 19.17 -25.79
CA LEU A 20 3.61 20.16 -25.85
C LEU A 20 4.16 20.46 -24.44
N TRP A 21 3.30 20.52 -23.43
CA TRP A 21 3.67 20.71 -22.03
C TRP A 21 4.47 19.52 -21.47
N GLN A 22 4.03 18.28 -21.74
CA GLN A 22 4.80 17.09 -21.35
C GLN A 22 6.21 17.07 -21.95
N LYS A 23 6.37 17.59 -23.18
CA LYS A 23 7.66 17.63 -23.87
C LYS A 23 8.58 18.74 -23.35
N SER A 24 8.03 19.81 -22.78
CA SER A 24 8.76 20.97 -22.23
C SER A 24 8.88 20.91 -20.70
N ARG A 25 9.46 19.83 -20.17
CA ARG A 25 9.53 19.58 -18.72
C ARG A 25 10.57 20.42 -17.96
N SER A 26 11.29 21.33 -18.63
CA SER A 26 12.48 21.98 -18.05
C SER A 26 12.37 23.47 -17.71
N ARG A 27 11.23 24.14 -17.93
CA ARG A 27 10.82 25.44 -17.33
C ARG A 27 9.52 25.92 -18.00
N PRO A 28 8.49 26.33 -17.25
CA PRO A 28 7.32 26.96 -17.88
C PRO A 28 7.75 28.31 -18.46
N THR A 29 7.90 28.38 -19.78
CA THR A 29 8.18 29.62 -20.50
C THR A 29 6.96 30.55 -20.47
N LEU A 30 7.16 31.86 -20.49
CA LEU A 30 6.13 32.92 -20.58
C LEU A 30 5.00 32.62 -21.58
N VAL A 31 5.33 31.92 -22.67
CA VAL A 31 4.38 31.47 -23.70
C VAL A 31 3.29 30.53 -23.14
N GLY A 32 3.63 29.63 -22.21
CA GLY A 32 2.66 28.72 -21.61
C GLY A 32 1.64 29.43 -20.72
N TRP A 33 2.07 30.48 -20.01
CA TRP A 33 1.19 31.32 -19.21
C TRP A 33 0.25 32.17 -20.08
N LEU A 34 0.75 32.71 -21.19
CA LEU A 34 -0.05 33.46 -22.16
C LEU A 34 -1.15 32.59 -22.79
N VAL A 35 -0.86 31.33 -23.12
CA VAL A 35 -1.86 30.40 -23.69
C VAL A 35 -2.95 30.04 -22.66
N CYS A 36 -2.59 29.81 -21.39
CA CYS A 36 -3.58 29.63 -20.33
C CYS A 36 -4.43 30.88 -20.09
N LEU A 37 -3.83 32.07 -20.13
CA LEU A 37 -4.54 33.34 -19.96
C LEU A 37 -5.56 33.54 -21.09
N VAL A 38 -5.17 33.30 -22.35
CA VAL A 38 -6.06 33.41 -23.51
C VAL A 38 -7.18 32.36 -23.45
N ALA A 39 -6.89 31.13 -23.01
CA ALA A 39 -7.91 30.10 -22.81
C ALA A 39 -8.93 30.46 -21.70
N LEU A 40 -8.48 31.11 -20.62
CA LEU A 40 -9.34 31.61 -19.55
C LEU A 40 -10.18 32.82 -19.98
N ILE A 41 -9.62 33.70 -20.82
CA ILE A 41 -10.35 34.82 -21.45
C ILE A 41 -11.44 34.29 -22.39
N ALA A 42 -11.15 33.24 -23.18
CA ALA A 42 -12.11 32.63 -24.09
C ALA A 42 -13.29 31.95 -23.36
N LEU A 43 -13.10 31.52 -22.11
CA LEU A 43 -14.16 30.92 -21.28
C LEU A 43 -15.06 31.96 -20.59
N ASN A 44 -14.90 33.25 -20.89
CA ASN A 44 -15.71 34.38 -20.43
C ASN A 44 -16.00 34.39 -18.91
N ASN A 45 -15.04 33.90 -18.13
CA ASN A 45 -15.17 33.80 -16.68
C ASN A 45 -14.20 34.78 -16.01
N TYR A 46 -14.59 36.05 -15.99
CA TYR A 46 -13.83 37.17 -15.44
C TYR A 46 -13.33 36.93 -14.00
N TYR A 47 -14.05 36.13 -13.22
CA TYR A 47 -13.67 35.74 -11.86
C TYR A 47 -12.43 34.84 -11.82
N ALA A 48 -12.30 33.90 -12.77
CA ALA A 48 -11.17 32.98 -12.81
C ALA A 48 -9.87 33.68 -13.19
N ILE A 49 -9.94 34.69 -14.07
CA ILE A 49 -8.78 35.49 -14.52
C ILE A 49 -8.30 36.40 -13.38
N GLY A 50 -9.23 37.03 -12.65
CA GLY A 50 -8.91 37.86 -11.49
C GLY A 50 -8.23 37.06 -10.37
N VAL A 51 -8.78 35.88 -10.04
CA VAL A 51 -8.20 35.00 -9.02
C VAL A 51 -6.83 34.47 -9.44
N ALA A 52 -6.66 34.04 -10.70
CA ALA A 52 -5.38 33.55 -11.20
C ALA A 52 -4.30 34.64 -11.22
N ALA A 53 -4.64 35.87 -11.61
CA ALA A 53 -3.70 37.00 -11.62
C ALA A 53 -3.31 37.45 -10.20
N VAL A 54 -4.26 37.49 -9.26
CA VAL A 54 -3.98 37.80 -7.85
C VAL A 54 -3.13 36.71 -7.20
N MET A 55 -3.45 35.43 -7.47
CA MET A 55 -2.67 34.30 -6.96
C MET A 55 -1.26 34.29 -7.55
N ALA A 56 -1.08 34.56 -8.85
CA ALA A 56 0.23 34.64 -9.47
C ALA A 56 1.08 35.82 -8.95
N GLY A 57 0.45 36.98 -8.72
CA GLY A 57 1.11 38.15 -8.12
C GLY A 57 1.54 37.92 -6.66
N PHE A 58 0.72 37.24 -5.86
CA PHE A 58 1.06 36.87 -4.48
C PHE A 58 2.11 35.76 -4.39
N TYR A 59 2.08 34.80 -5.32
CA TYR A 59 3.01 33.66 -5.35
C TYR A 59 4.47 34.10 -5.49
N TYR A 60 4.73 35.17 -6.24
CA TYR A 60 6.08 35.65 -6.51
C TYR A 60 6.72 36.43 -5.36
N LYS A 61 5.94 36.96 -4.42
CA LYS A 61 6.45 37.82 -3.33
C LYS A 61 6.28 37.22 -1.94
N HIS A 62 5.27 36.38 -1.72
CA HIS A 62 4.90 35.86 -0.40
C HIS A 62 4.41 34.41 -0.47
N SER A 63 5.26 33.49 -0.96
CA SER A 63 4.95 32.05 -1.08
C SER A 63 4.45 31.41 0.23
N ALA A 64 4.90 31.91 1.39
CA ALA A 64 4.49 31.43 2.71
C ALA A 64 2.99 31.65 3.01
N PHE A 65 2.33 32.62 2.36
CA PHE A 65 0.91 32.92 2.61
C PHE A 65 -0.06 32.14 1.72
N VAL A 66 0.43 31.54 0.64
CA VAL A 66 -0.42 30.83 -0.33
C VAL A 66 -0.95 29.53 0.26
N ILE A 67 -0.11 28.76 0.96
CA ILE A 67 -0.50 27.51 1.60
C ILE A 67 -1.61 27.70 2.65
N PRO A 68 -1.47 28.60 3.65
CA PRO A 68 -2.53 28.80 4.64
C PRO A 68 -3.81 29.40 4.01
N ALA A 69 -3.70 30.25 2.98
CA ALA A 69 -4.88 30.74 2.26
C ALA A 69 -5.64 29.63 1.53
N VAL A 70 -4.93 28.70 0.87
CA VAL A 70 -5.53 27.51 0.24
C VAL A 70 -6.18 26.61 1.30
N VAL A 71 -5.52 26.38 2.44
CA VAL A 71 -6.08 25.59 3.54
C VAL A 71 -7.34 26.24 4.13
N ALA A 72 -7.32 27.55 4.40
CA ALA A 72 -8.48 28.28 4.91
C ALA A 72 -9.65 28.26 3.92
N PHE A 73 -9.36 28.41 2.62
CA PHE A 73 -10.36 28.30 1.57
C PHE A 73 -10.94 26.88 1.45
N SER A 74 -10.09 25.84 1.52
CA SER A 74 -10.52 24.44 1.55
C SER A 74 -11.40 24.11 2.77
N LEU A 75 -11.09 24.66 3.94
CA LEU A 75 -11.89 24.48 5.15
C LEU A 75 -13.25 25.19 5.04
N THR A 76 -13.28 26.39 4.45
CA THR A 76 -14.52 27.18 4.29
C THR A 76 -15.49 26.51 3.31
N ILE A 77 -14.97 25.80 2.31
CA ILE A 77 -15.75 25.06 1.32
C ILE A 77 -16.36 23.76 1.88
N ARG A 78 -16.11 23.41 3.17
CA ARG A 78 -16.63 22.21 3.84
C ARG A 78 -16.56 20.96 2.95
N GLU A 79 -15.38 20.33 2.93
CA GLU A 79 -15.17 18.97 2.41
C GLU A 79 -15.58 18.70 0.95
N ASN A 80 -15.73 19.72 0.10
CA ASN A 80 -15.77 19.48 -1.35
C ASN A 80 -14.34 19.30 -1.92
N TYR A 81 -13.53 18.46 -1.27
CA TYR A 81 -12.30 17.95 -1.84
C TYR A 81 -12.71 17.06 -3.02
N PRO A 82 -12.34 17.35 -4.28
CA PRO A 82 -12.68 16.48 -5.42
C PRO A 82 -12.00 15.09 -5.34
N PHE A 83 -11.30 14.81 -4.24
CA PHE A 83 -10.67 13.55 -3.93
C PHE A 83 -11.42 12.73 -2.86
N SER A 84 -12.60 13.15 -2.35
CA SER A 84 -13.36 12.30 -1.41
C SER A 84 -14.01 11.07 -2.05
N ASN A 85 -13.94 10.95 -3.38
CA ASN A 85 -14.11 9.68 -4.08
C ASN A 85 -12.72 9.16 -4.45
N PHE A 86 -11.92 8.76 -3.46
CA PHE A 86 -10.86 7.80 -3.73
C PHE A 86 -11.55 6.44 -3.84
N PRO A 87 -11.75 5.85 -5.05
CA PRO A 87 -12.12 4.44 -5.18
C PRO A 87 -11.03 3.50 -4.62
N MET A 88 -9.97 4.04 -4.02
CA MET A 88 -8.91 3.28 -3.38
C MET A 88 -9.41 2.37 -2.24
N TYR A 89 -10.60 2.63 -1.69
CA TYR A 89 -11.27 1.76 -0.70
C TYR A 89 -12.66 1.28 -1.16
N SER A 90 -12.94 1.21 -2.47
CA SER A 90 -14.29 0.86 -2.95
C SER A 90 -14.68 -0.61 -2.75
N ASN A 91 -13.72 -1.46 -2.37
CA ASN A 91 -13.94 -2.82 -1.90
C ASN A 91 -13.02 -3.05 -0.70
N PRO A 92 -13.42 -2.69 0.53
CA PRO A 92 -12.77 -3.30 1.68
C PRO A 92 -13.02 -4.81 1.55
N ASP A 93 -11.97 -5.59 1.36
CA ASP A 93 -12.09 -7.04 1.41
C ASP A 93 -12.74 -7.40 2.75
N ALA A 94 -13.81 -8.19 2.72
CA ALA A 94 -14.54 -8.61 3.92
C ALA A 94 -13.70 -9.51 4.85
N THR A 95 -12.48 -9.84 4.41
CA THR A 95 -11.53 -10.71 5.07
C THR A 95 -10.16 -10.04 5.10
N GLU A 96 -9.59 -9.88 6.29
CA GLU A 96 -8.21 -9.43 6.48
C GLU A 96 -7.49 -10.46 7.37
N ASN A 97 -6.17 -10.52 7.32
CA ASN A 97 -5.41 -11.43 8.18
C ASN A 97 -4.17 -10.80 8.79
N TYR A 98 -3.79 -11.25 9.97
CA TYR A 98 -2.55 -10.84 10.63
C TYR A 98 -1.77 -12.04 11.16
N PHE A 99 -0.48 -11.82 11.39
CA PHE A 99 0.46 -12.86 11.75
C PHE A 99 1.07 -12.51 13.11
N TYR A 100 1.18 -13.47 14.01
CA TYR A 100 1.95 -13.30 15.25
C TYR A 100 2.84 -14.51 15.52
N LEU A 101 3.90 -14.27 16.29
CA LEU A 101 4.89 -15.26 16.65
C LEU A 101 4.50 -15.90 17.99
N VAL A 102 4.63 -17.22 18.10
CA VAL A 102 4.38 -17.97 19.33
C VAL A 102 5.60 -18.79 19.73
N ALA A 103 5.79 -18.97 21.04
CA ALA A 103 6.58 -20.05 21.58
C ALA A 103 5.70 -21.31 21.65
N LEU A 104 6.30 -22.47 21.37
CA LEU A 104 5.64 -23.76 21.48
C LEU A 104 6.29 -24.57 22.60
N ASP A 105 5.48 -25.07 23.53
CA ASP A 105 5.95 -26.01 24.55
C ASP A 105 6.03 -27.45 23.99
N ASP A 106 6.36 -28.42 24.85
CA ASP A 106 6.45 -29.84 24.47
C ASP A 106 5.12 -30.47 24.04
N ASN A 107 3.99 -29.85 24.39
CA ASN A 107 2.62 -30.24 24.08
C ASN A 107 1.99 -29.35 22.99
N ASP A 108 2.80 -28.51 22.33
CA ASP A 108 2.38 -27.54 21.32
C ASP A 108 1.40 -26.47 21.82
N GLN A 109 1.42 -26.16 23.12
CA GLN A 109 0.74 -24.98 23.64
C GLN A 109 1.43 -23.72 23.16
N GLU A 110 0.59 -22.78 22.70
CA GLU A 110 1.02 -21.53 22.09
C GLU A 110 1.10 -20.42 23.14
N THR A 111 2.29 -19.83 23.30
CA THR A 111 2.47 -18.61 24.10
C THR A 111 2.86 -17.44 23.18
N PRO A 112 2.04 -16.37 23.07
CA PRO A 112 2.35 -15.23 22.21
C PRO A 112 3.67 -14.54 22.58
N LEU A 113 4.47 -14.19 21.57
CA LEU A 113 5.75 -13.51 21.74
C LEU A 113 5.72 -12.09 21.17
N PRO A 114 6.37 -11.11 21.83
CA PRO A 114 6.47 -9.74 21.33
C PRO A 114 7.52 -9.64 20.22
N VAL A 115 7.15 -10.05 18.99
CA VAL A 115 8.06 -10.14 17.83
C VAL A 115 8.90 -8.88 17.61
N ALA A 116 8.30 -7.68 17.66
CA ALA A 116 9.01 -6.43 17.41
C ALA A 116 10.11 -6.13 18.44
N LYS A 117 9.93 -6.56 19.70
CA LYS A 117 10.94 -6.38 20.74
C LYS A 117 12.08 -7.39 20.60
N LEU A 118 11.75 -8.61 20.17
CA LEU A 118 12.71 -9.71 20.09
C LEU A 118 13.56 -9.66 18.82
N THR A 119 12.95 -9.35 17.67
CA THR A 119 13.57 -9.53 16.35
C THR A 119 13.66 -8.24 15.54
N GLN A 120 13.16 -7.12 16.08
CA GLN A 120 12.97 -5.84 15.35
C GLN A 120 12.04 -5.93 14.13
N PHE A 121 11.42 -7.08 13.86
CA PHE A 121 10.38 -7.23 12.84
C PHE A 121 9.01 -6.85 13.40
N SER A 122 8.27 -6.04 12.65
CA SER A 122 6.85 -5.80 12.93
C SER A 122 6.00 -6.97 12.42
N ALA A 123 4.82 -7.17 13.02
CA ALA A 123 3.87 -8.20 12.56
C ALA A 123 3.48 -8.04 11.07
N PRO A 124 3.22 -6.82 10.54
CA PRO A 124 3.04 -6.62 9.10
C PRO A 124 4.29 -6.94 8.28
N GLY A 125 5.49 -6.66 8.83
CA GLY A 125 6.76 -7.02 8.22
C GLY A 125 6.91 -8.54 8.07
N MET A 126 6.54 -9.30 9.10
CA MET A 126 6.53 -10.76 9.09
C MET A 126 5.55 -11.32 8.04
N LYS A 127 4.31 -10.81 7.98
CA LYS A 127 3.33 -11.16 6.93
C LYS A 127 3.88 -10.89 5.52
N LYS A 128 4.53 -9.74 5.32
CA LYS A 128 5.12 -9.35 4.04
C LYS A 128 6.31 -10.25 3.66
N ALA A 129 7.19 -10.56 4.61
CA ALA A 129 8.32 -11.46 4.41
C ALA A 129 7.85 -12.87 4.05
N PHE A 130 6.88 -13.41 4.78
CA PHE A 130 6.24 -14.70 4.49
C PHE A 130 5.68 -14.73 3.06
N LYS A 131 4.88 -13.72 2.67
CA LYS A 131 4.33 -13.62 1.31
C LYS A 131 5.45 -13.60 0.26
N SER A 132 6.51 -12.83 0.48
CA SER A 132 7.65 -12.75 -0.45
C SER A 132 8.38 -14.08 -0.58
N TYR A 133 8.58 -14.81 0.51
CA TYR A 133 9.20 -16.14 0.47
C TYR A 133 8.32 -17.17 -0.20
N SER A 134 7.01 -17.15 0.06
CA SER A 134 6.07 -18.03 -0.61
C SER A 134 6.02 -17.77 -2.12
N ASP A 135 6.02 -16.51 -2.56
CA ASP A 135 6.08 -16.16 -3.98
C ASP A 135 7.37 -16.66 -4.65
N LYS A 136 8.51 -16.51 -3.98
CA LYS A 136 9.81 -17.02 -4.47
C LYS A 136 9.81 -18.55 -4.53
N PHE A 137 9.26 -19.21 -3.51
CA PHE A 137 9.20 -20.66 -3.43
C PHE A 137 8.30 -21.24 -4.54
N ALA A 138 7.08 -20.69 -4.71
CA ALA A 138 6.15 -21.10 -5.76
C ALA A 138 6.76 -20.95 -7.17
N LYS A 139 7.48 -19.85 -7.43
CA LYS A 139 8.16 -19.61 -8.71
C LYS A 139 9.34 -20.55 -8.95
N SER A 140 9.98 -21.06 -7.90
CA SER A 140 11.14 -21.96 -8.01
C SER A 140 10.75 -23.40 -8.36
N ARG A 141 9.48 -23.76 -8.23
CA ARG A 141 8.94 -25.11 -8.50
C ARG A 141 7.73 -25.00 -9.40
N PRO A 142 7.89 -24.93 -10.74
CA PRO A 142 6.75 -24.92 -11.64
C PRO A 142 5.88 -26.18 -11.43
N ALA A 143 4.58 -26.07 -11.70
CA ALA A 143 3.69 -27.23 -11.66
C ALA A 143 4.13 -28.26 -12.71
N GLU A 144 3.80 -29.54 -12.48
CA GLU A 144 4.08 -30.62 -13.44
C GLU A 144 3.53 -30.32 -14.84
N ASP A 145 2.41 -29.59 -14.91
CA ASP A 145 1.76 -29.15 -16.15
C ASP A 145 2.44 -27.95 -16.84
N GLY A 146 3.59 -27.49 -16.36
CA GLY A 146 4.31 -26.32 -16.90
C GLY A 146 3.66 -24.97 -16.61
N LYS A 147 2.55 -24.93 -15.85
CA LYS A 147 1.91 -23.69 -15.41
C LYS A 147 2.72 -23.02 -14.30
N LYS A 148 2.73 -21.69 -14.31
CA LYS A 148 3.29 -20.89 -13.21
C LYS A 148 2.39 -21.06 -11.98
N ARG A 149 2.95 -21.58 -10.89
CA ARG A 149 2.28 -21.66 -9.59
C ARG A 149 2.25 -20.28 -8.94
N GLY A 150 1.11 -19.94 -8.38
CA GLY A 150 0.94 -18.84 -7.44
C GLY A 150 1.26 -19.27 -6.01
N ARG A 151 1.34 -18.30 -5.10
CA ARG A 151 1.46 -18.54 -3.66
C ARG A 151 0.31 -19.37 -3.11
N ASP A 152 -0.89 -19.17 -3.64
CA ASP A 152 -2.10 -19.80 -3.14
C ASP A 152 -2.18 -21.29 -3.56
N ASP A 153 -1.29 -21.73 -4.47
CA ASP A 153 -1.14 -23.13 -4.90
C ASP A 153 -0.16 -23.93 -4.02
N LEU A 154 0.36 -23.34 -2.94
CA LEU A 154 1.30 -24.02 -2.04
C LEU A 154 0.58 -24.97 -1.08
N THR A 155 1.08 -26.21 -1.03
CA THR A 155 0.62 -27.19 -0.04
C THR A 155 0.94 -26.74 1.39
N PRO A 156 0.21 -27.22 2.42
CA PRO A 156 0.53 -26.92 3.82
C PRO A 156 1.98 -27.22 4.20
N GLU A 157 2.55 -28.29 3.67
CA GLU A 157 3.93 -28.70 3.91
C GLU A 157 4.93 -27.71 3.29
N GLU A 158 4.67 -27.25 2.08
CA GLU A 158 5.49 -26.21 1.42
C GLU A 158 5.37 -24.86 2.15
N ARG A 159 4.17 -24.50 2.62
CA ARG A 159 3.96 -23.31 3.45
C ARG A 159 4.75 -23.40 4.76
N ASN A 160 4.78 -24.57 5.39
CA ASN A 160 5.59 -24.81 6.59
C ASN A 160 7.09 -24.65 6.27
N GLN A 161 7.58 -25.22 5.16
CA GLN A 161 8.99 -25.05 4.73
C GLN A 161 9.38 -23.59 4.50
N VAL A 162 8.49 -22.81 3.88
CA VAL A 162 8.68 -21.36 3.71
C VAL A 162 8.71 -20.65 5.07
N GLY A 163 7.80 -21.03 5.96
CA GLY A 163 7.73 -20.52 7.32
C GLY A 163 8.98 -20.80 8.15
N LEU A 164 9.57 -21.99 8.02
CA LEU A 164 10.81 -22.34 8.72
C LEU A 164 11.97 -21.43 8.33
N LYS A 165 12.07 -21.04 7.05
CA LYS A 165 13.08 -20.05 6.59
C LYS A 165 12.86 -18.67 7.21
N LEU A 166 11.59 -18.27 7.37
CA LEU A 166 11.26 -17.02 8.04
C LEU A 166 11.61 -17.07 9.53
N LEU A 167 11.33 -18.19 10.22
CA LEU A 167 11.72 -18.38 11.61
C LEU A 167 13.24 -18.36 11.80
N GLU A 168 13.99 -18.97 10.88
CA GLU A 168 15.46 -18.90 10.85
C GLU A 168 15.96 -17.46 10.74
N GLU A 169 15.40 -16.66 9.82
CA GLU A 169 15.74 -15.24 9.70
C GLU A 169 15.42 -14.46 10.98
N LEU A 170 14.25 -14.70 11.58
CA LEU A 170 13.86 -14.07 12.84
C LEU A 170 14.83 -14.42 13.98
N ARG A 171 15.33 -15.67 14.04
CA ARG A 171 16.38 -16.07 14.99
C ARG A 171 17.68 -15.33 14.73
N HIS A 172 18.12 -15.22 13.49
CA HIS A 172 19.32 -14.44 13.14
C HIS A 172 19.21 -12.97 13.60
N GLN A 173 18.03 -12.35 13.42
CA GLN A 173 17.78 -10.98 13.87
C GLN A 173 17.73 -10.84 15.40
N ALA A 174 17.17 -11.83 16.08
CA ALA A 174 17.17 -11.86 17.55
C ALA A 174 18.60 -11.95 18.10
N VAL A 175 19.44 -12.81 17.52
CA VAL A 175 20.87 -12.91 17.87
C VAL A 175 21.59 -11.59 17.62
N ALA A 176 21.35 -10.95 16.47
CA ALA A 176 21.91 -9.62 16.16
C ALA A 176 21.46 -8.55 17.18
N SER A 177 20.24 -8.69 17.70
CA SER A 177 19.65 -7.82 18.73
C SER A 177 20.00 -8.22 20.17
N LYS A 178 20.85 -9.24 20.36
CA LYS A 178 21.22 -9.82 21.67
C LYS A 178 20.00 -10.27 22.49
N GLN A 179 18.97 -10.76 21.83
CA GLN A 179 17.77 -11.33 22.44
C GLN A 179 17.82 -12.86 22.35
N GLU A 180 17.38 -13.52 23.40
CA GLU A 180 17.20 -14.98 23.40
C GLU A 180 15.79 -15.32 22.90
N MET A 181 15.71 -16.30 22.01
CA MET A 181 14.44 -16.80 21.48
C MET A 181 14.17 -18.19 22.06
N PRO A 182 12.90 -18.52 22.35
CA PRO A 182 12.50 -19.87 22.75
C PRO A 182 13.03 -20.95 21.79
N PRO A 183 13.27 -22.18 22.28
CA PRO A 183 13.85 -23.25 21.48
C PRO A 183 12.91 -23.73 20.36
N ARG A 184 11.59 -23.58 20.55
CA ARG A 184 10.58 -23.92 19.56
C ARG A 184 9.64 -22.75 19.32
N LEU A 185 9.50 -22.39 18.05
CA LEU A 185 8.68 -21.30 17.59
C LEU A 185 7.60 -21.80 16.63
N GLY A 186 6.51 -21.04 16.58
CA GLY A 186 5.46 -21.19 15.59
C GLY A 186 5.00 -19.83 15.06
N ILE A 187 4.34 -19.86 13.92
CA ILE A 187 3.66 -18.67 13.36
C ILE A 187 2.19 -18.99 13.27
N VAL A 188 1.37 -18.12 13.85
CA VAL A 188 -0.08 -18.19 13.77
C VAL A 188 -0.57 -17.13 12.79
N GLU A 189 -1.40 -17.56 11.85
CA GLU A 189 -2.15 -16.71 10.93
C GLU A 189 -3.59 -16.61 11.44
N VAL A 190 -4.05 -15.39 11.70
CA VAL A 190 -5.41 -15.11 12.14
C VAL A 190 -6.16 -14.46 11.01
N TRP A 191 -7.24 -15.09 10.58
CA TRP A 191 -8.20 -14.50 9.64
C TRP A 191 -9.30 -13.77 10.40
N ILE A 192 -9.56 -12.54 10.01
CA ILE A 192 -10.61 -11.68 10.51
C ILE A 192 -11.67 -11.58 9.43
N GLU A 193 -12.86 -12.11 9.70
CA GLU A 193 -13.99 -12.07 8.78
C GLU A 193 -15.14 -11.24 9.36
N ALA A 194 -15.75 -10.39 8.55
CA ALA A 194 -16.93 -9.63 8.93
C ALA A 194 -18.18 -10.54 8.91
N ASP A 195 -18.88 -10.67 10.04
CA ASP A 195 -20.04 -11.57 10.16
C ASP A 195 -21.35 -11.01 9.56
N GLY A 196 -21.31 -9.79 9.01
CA GLY A 196 -22.44 -9.08 8.40
C GLY A 196 -23.54 -8.66 9.37
N LYS A 197 -23.45 -8.98 10.66
CA LYS A 197 -24.50 -8.71 11.66
C LYS A 197 -24.08 -7.70 12.72
N SER A 198 -22.84 -7.71 13.20
CA SER A 198 -22.32 -6.69 14.14
C SER A 198 -20.88 -6.93 14.62
N GLY A 199 -20.18 -7.96 14.15
CA GLY A 199 -18.90 -8.37 14.72
C GLY A 199 -17.85 -8.80 13.72
N TRP A 200 -16.65 -8.97 14.26
CA TRP A 200 -15.50 -9.57 13.58
C TRP A 200 -15.26 -10.94 14.21
N THR A 201 -15.14 -11.98 13.38
CA THR A 201 -14.76 -13.32 13.83
C THR A 201 -13.28 -13.53 13.52
N GLU A 202 -12.50 -13.86 14.56
CA GLU A 202 -11.09 -14.21 14.41
C GLU A 202 -10.92 -15.74 14.40
N THR A 203 -10.33 -16.27 13.32
CA THR A 203 -10.01 -17.69 13.17
C THR A 203 -8.50 -17.87 13.17
N PRO A 204 -7.89 -18.22 14.32
CA PRO A 204 -6.46 -18.47 14.40
C PRO A 204 -6.12 -19.84 13.81
N SER A 205 -5.01 -19.90 13.07
CA SER A 205 -4.47 -21.12 12.47
C SER A 205 -2.95 -21.18 12.62
N LEU A 206 -2.43 -22.25 13.22
CA LEU A 206 -1.00 -22.48 13.31
C LEU A 206 -0.48 -22.96 11.95
N ILE A 207 0.17 -22.06 11.21
CA ILE A 207 0.60 -22.31 9.82
C ILE A 207 2.04 -22.82 9.73
N VAL A 208 2.86 -22.55 10.75
CA VAL A 208 4.27 -22.91 10.77
C VAL A 208 4.63 -23.41 12.15
N LYS A 209 5.35 -24.52 12.19
CA LYS A 209 5.79 -25.15 13.42
C LYS A 209 7.21 -25.66 13.28
N GLU A 210 8.10 -25.20 14.15
CA GLU A 210 9.43 -25.79 14.27
C GLU A 210 9.32 -27.25 14.77
N PRO A 211 10.07 -28.18 14.15
CA PRO A 211 10.12 -29.55 14.60
C PRO A 211 10.62 -29.59 16.05
N LYS A 212 10.09 -30.53 16.83
CA LYS A 212 10.63 -30.80 18.17
C LYS A 212 12.10 -31.22 17.99
N ALA A 213 13.01 -30.55 18.69
CA ALA A 213 14.41 -30.95 18.67
C ALA A 213 14.46 -32.44 19.02
N ALA A 214 15.07 -33.25 18.15
CA ALA A 214 15.23 -34.66 18.43
C ALA A 214 16.01 -34.77 19.73
N THR A 215 15.37 -35.29 20.79
CA THR A 215 16.06 -35.59 22.04
C THR A 215 17.24 -36.48 21.65
N PRO A 216 18.50 -36.08 21.92
CA PRO A 216 19.62 -36.97 21.65
C PRO A 216 19.36 -38.25 22.43
N HIS A 217 19.16 -39.36 21.72
CA HIS A 217 19.12 -40.68 22.33
C HIS A 217 20.46 -40.84 23.06
N SER A 218 20.39 -40.81 24.39
CA SER A 218 21.52 -41.07 25.29
C SER A 218 21.68 -42.56 25.49
#